data_AF-A0AAD0RYI8-F1
#
_entry.id   AF-A0AAD0RYI8-F1
#
_cell.length_a   1.000
_cell.length_b   1.000
_cell.length_c   1.000
_cell.angle_alpha   90.00
_cell.angle_beta   90.00
_cell.angle_gamma   90.00
#
_symmetry.space_group_name_H-M   'P 1'
#
loop_
_entity.id
_entity.type
_entity.pdbx_description
1 polymer ?
#
loop_
_entity_poly.entity_id
_entity_poly.type
_entity_poly.pdbx_seq_one_letter_code
_entity_poly.pdbx_strand_id
1 'polypeptide(L)'
;MSFIFFLSAIFSMAAFWYAAAKEHASKGRSWITRHWLAGISALIIGTLQAVLFAADAWYWNAAGFLIVLGAAGSLMEAKKPKPSSPPTAKAPTRPPKPVSTSFSGGVRLNGALEELREMCREMADDGVMEEGEVRMLAGWLELHPWVVSDGPVKVMADYIREVLADGEVSVMEGMDVLELAEAVAYGKSIADMRGWTALTPQTDTSPSKVKRRSKIPSRHRITGNQLDTIRFAYRNANGEYSERRVVVRVVDDEYFQGHCLKQQSKRTFRLDRVQGYVTSEESGEVASPFDWAQDLRTSRT
;
A
#
# COMPACT_ATOMS: atom_id res chain seq x y z
N MET A 1 30.37 35.27 14.63
CA MET A 1 28.94 35.54 14.83
C MET A 1 28.04 34.77 13.85
N SER A 2 28.44 34.55 12.59
CA SER A 2 27.57 33.94 11.55
C SER A 2 27.09 32.51 11.83
N PHE A 3 27.85 31.69 12.57
CA PHE A 3 27.49 30.29 12.86
C PHE A 3 26.31 30.15 13.84
N ILE A 4 26.22 31.03 14.84
CA ILE A 4 25.14 31.00 15.84
C ILE A 4 23.80 31.38 15.19
N PHE A 5 23.80 32.35 14.27
CA PHE A 5 22.61 32.71 13.51
C PHE A 5 22.16 31.57 12.57
N PHE A 6 23.10 30.83 11.99
CA PHE A 6 22.78 29.69 11.14
C PHE A 6 22.14 28.53 11.92
N LEU A 7 22.69 28.19 13.09
CA LEU A 7 22.09 27.16 13.97
C LEU A 7 20.70 27.58 14.48
N SER A 8 20.53 28.85 14.83
CA SER A 8 19.23 29.40 15.24
C SER A 8 18.18 29.29 14.13
N ALA A 9 18.57 29.55 12.88
CA ALA A 9 17.70 29.41 11.72
C ALA A 9 17.29 27.95 11.49
N ILE A 10 18.24 27.00 11.57
CA ILE A 10 17.95 25.56 11.45
C ILE A 10 16.98 25.11 12.54
N PHE A 11 17.21 25.53 13.79
CA PHE A 11 16.37 25.13 14.92
C PHE A 11 14.95 25.70 14.81
N SER A 12 14.82 26.96 14.40
CA SER A 12 13.51 27.60 14.16
C SER A 12 12.76 26.91 13.02
N MET A 13 13.47 26.54 11.95
CA MET A 13 12.89 25.80 10.83
C MET A 13 12.43 24.42 11.29
N ALA A 14 13.28 23.66 12.00
CA ALA A 14 12.96 22.34 12.53
C ALA A 14 11.75 22.37 13.49
N ALA A 15 11.65 23.38 14.35
CA ALA A 15 10.51 23.56 15.26
C ALA A 15 9.21 23.86 14.51
N PHE A 16 9.24 24.74 13.50
CA PHE A 16 8.09 25.02 12.64
C PHE A 16 7.62 23.76 11.91
N TRP A 17 8.55 22.99 11.34
CA TRP A 17 8.25 21.75 10.63
C TRP A 17 7.71 20.65 11.56
N TYR A 18 8.24 20.54 12.78
CA TYR A 18 7.71 19.60 13.78
C TYR A 18 6.26 19.93 14.17
N ALA A 19 5.93 21.23 14.31
CA ALA A 19 4.57 21.66 14.55
C ALA A 19 3.62 21.31 13.38
N ALA A 20 4.05 21.55 12.14
CA ALA A 20 3.29 21.19 10.94
C ALA A 20 3.07 19.67 10.84
N ALA A 21 4.10 18.86 11.10
CA ALA A 21 3.99 17.40 11.10
C ALA A 21 2.99 16.90 12.16
N LYS A 22 2.97 17.52 13.35
CA LYS A 22 2.02 17.19 14.41
C LYS A 22 0.58 17.55 14.04
N GLU A 23 0.36 18.67 13.35
CA GLU A 23 -0.96 19.05 12.84
C GLU A 23 -1.44 18.12 11.71
N HIS A 24 -0.54 17.66 10.85
CA HIS A 24 -0.89 16.68 9.82
C HIS A 24 -1.18 15.29 10.40
N ALA A 25 -0.46 14.89 11.45
CA ALA A 25 -0.71 13.64 12.17
C ALA A 25 -2.06 13.64 12.89
N SER A 26 -2.51 14.78 13.45
CA SER A 26 -3.82 14.88 14.10
C SER A 26 -4.99 14.86 13.10
N LYS A 27 -4.74 15.12 11.81
CA LYS A 27 -5.74 15.08 10.72
C LYS A 27 -5.82 13.72 10.01
N GLY A 28 -5.21 12.65 10.55
CA GLY A 28 -5.33 11.29 10.01
C GLY A 28 -4.51 10.99 8.75
N ARG A 29 -3.78 11.97 8.19
CA ARG A 29 -3.01 11.81 6.94
C ARG A 29 -1.62 11.20 7.18
N SER A 30 -1.59 9.94 7.62
CA SER A 30 -0.37 9.26 8.11
C SER A 30 0.66 8.95 7.00
N TRP A 31 0.22 8.71 5.76
CA TRP A 31 1.11 8.38 4.65
C TRP A 31 1.90 9.60 4.13
N ILE A 32 1.23 10.76 4.02
CA ILE A 32 1.87 12.02 3.65
C ILE A 32 2.89 12.42 4.71
N THR A 33 2.58 12.26 6.00
CA THR A 33 3.52 12.57 7.09
C THR A 33 4.77 11.71 7.03
N ARG A 34 4.67 10.40 6.71
CA ARG A 34 5.82 9.50 6.58
C ARG A 34 6.73 9.88 5.40
N HIS A 35 6.15 10.15 4.22
CA HIS A 35 6.94 10.53 3.04
C HIS A 35 7.55 11.93 3.19
N TRP A 36 6.84 12.86 3.83
CA TRP A 36 7.37 14.17 4.16
C TRP A 36 8.49 14.13 5.21
N LEU A 37 8.36 13.33 6.27
CA LEU A 37 9.42 13.12 7.25
C LEU A 37 10.69 12.52 6.62
N ALA A 38 10.53 11.55 5.71
CA ALA A 38 11.66 10.95 5.00
C ALA A 38 12.37 11.96 4.08
N GLY A 39 11.62 12.77 3.31
CA GLY A 39 12.20 13.79 2.44
C GLY A 39 12.97 14.88 3.21
N ILE A 40 12.42 15.33 4.34
CA ILE A 40 13.07 16.35 5.19
C ILE A 40 14.31 15.79 5.86
N SER A 41 14.28 14.54 6.34
CA SER A 41 15.44 13.87 6.92
C SER A 41 16.60 13.82 5.93
N ALA A 42 16.33 13.49 4.66
CA ALA A 42 17.33 13.48 3.60
C ALA A 42 17.91 14.87 3.31
N LEU A 43 17.09 15.93 3.35
CA LEU A 43 17.54 17.32 3.16
C LEU A 43 18.43 17.81 4.33
N ILE A 44 18.07 17.48 5.57
CA ILE A 44 18.87 17.82 6.76
C ILE A 44 20.20 17.07 6.73
N ILE A 45 20.18 15.77 6.43
CA ILE A 45 21.41 14.96 6.33
C ILE A 45 22.31 15.49 5.19
N GLY A 46 21.73 15.74 4.01
CA GLY A 46 22.47 16.27 2.86
C GLY A 46 23.08 17.65 3.11
N THR A 47 22.36 18.53 3.80
CA THR A 47 22.89 19.85 4.18
C THR A 47 23.96 19.75 5.26
N LEU A 48 23.79 18.91 6.28
CA LEU A 48 24.85 18.65 7.28
C LEU A 48 26.12 18.11 6.61
N GLN A 49 25.94 17.18 5.67
CA GLN A 49 27.03 16.55 4.96
C GLN A 49 27.75 17.55 4.03
N ALA A 50 27.02 18.41 3.32
CA ALA A 50 27.61 19.49 2.52
C ALA A 50 28.38 20.50 3.38
N VAL A 51 27.87 20.85 4.57
CA VAL A 51 28.57 21.73 5.53
C VAL A 51 29.85 21.05 6.06
N LEU A 52 29.80 19.74 6.35
CA LEU A 52 30.96 18.96 6.77
C LEU A 52 32.03 18.84 5.67
N PHE A 53 31.63 18.79 4.39
CA PHE A 53 32.56 18.76 3.25
C PHE A 53 33.11 20.15 2.88
N ALA A 54 32.36 21.22 3.14
CA ALA A 54 32.79 22.59 2.87
C ALA A 54 33.61 23.23 4.00
N ALA A 55 33.64 22.62 5.20
CA ALA A 55 34.50 23.07 6.29
C ALA A 55 35.92 22.54 6.07
N ASP A 56 36.86 23.45 5.85
CA ASP A 56 38.29 23.14 5.67
C ASP A 56 38.85 22.21 6.76
N ALA A 57 39.89 21.46 6.39
CA ALA A 57 40.55 20.34 7.07
C ALA A 57 40.91 20.51 8.56
N TRP A 58 40.70 21.69 9.15
CA TRP A 58 40.83 21.96 10.58
C TRP A 58 39.80 21.20 11.44
N TYR A 59 38.58 20.97 10.94
CA TYR A 59 37.52 20.33 11.74
C TYR A 59 37.73 18.83 11.97
N TRP A 60 38.42 18.13 11.07
CA TRP A 60 38.71 16.69 11.23
C TRP A 60 39.67 16.42 12.39
N ASN A 61 40.57 17.36 12.71
CA ASN A 61 41.46 17.24 13.88
C ASN A 61 40.72 17.49 15.21
N ALA A 62 39.68 18.33 15.23
CA ALA A 62 38.87 18.56 16.42
C ALA A 62 37.82 17.46 16.65
N ALA A 63 37.19 16.95 15.58
CA ALA A 63 36.22 15.86 15.66
C ALA A 63 36.86 14.53 16.08
N GLY A 64 38.10 14.28 15.68
CA GLY A 64 38.87 13.11 16.14
C GLY A 64 39.10 13.08 17.65
N PHE A 65 39.15 14.23 18.32
CA PHE A 65 39.40 14.32 19.77
C PHE A 65 38.16 14.02 20.62
N LEU A 66 36.95 14.25 20.11
CA LEU A 66 35.70 13.98 20.85
C LEU A 66 35.28 12.51 20.81
N ILE A 67 35.66 11.76 19.76
CA ILE A 67 35.36 10.33 19.66
C ILE A 67 36.23 9.51 20.64
N VAL A 68 37.45 9.94 20.95
CA VAL A 68 38.33 9.27 21.91
C VAL A 68 37.91 9.52 23.37
N LEU A 69 37.33 10.68 23.70
CA LEU A 69 36.81 10.96 25.05
C LEU A 69 35.45 10.29 25.33
N GLY A 70 34.62 10.05 24.31
CA GLY A 70 33.34 9.35 24.47
C GLY A 70 33.47 7.85 24.77
N ALA A 71 34.57 7.22 24.36
CA ALA A 71 34.81 5.78 24.58
C ALA A 71 35.32 5.44 25.99
N ALA A 72 35.81 6.42 26.77
CA ALA A 72 36.29 6.21 28.14
C ALA A 72 35.18 6.33 29.21
N GLY A 73 33.98 6.82 28.86
CA GLY A 73 32.90 7.13 29.81
C GLY A 73 31.82 6.08 30.00
N SER A 74 31.82 4.96 29.24
CA SER A 74 30.74 3.96 29.29
C SER A 74 31.03 2.73 30.16
N LEU A 75 31.99 2.83 31.09
CA LEU A 75 32.33 1.71 31.97
C LEU A 75 32.08 2.00 33.44
N MET A 76 30.90 2.52 33.82
CA MET A 76 30.34 2.39 35.18
C MET A 76 28.83 2.67 35.16
N GLU A 77 27.98 1.64 35.12
CA GLU A 77 26.64 1.75 35.72
C GLU A 77 26.32 0.43 36.45
N ALA A 78 26.29 0.56 37.77
CA ALA A 78 26.25 -0.52 38.73
C ALA A 78 24.85 -1.11 38.91
N LYS A 79 24.83 -2.44 39.11
CA LYS A 79 23.72 -3.22 39.68
C LYS A 79 23.03 -2.47 40.82
N LYS A 80 21.72 -2.26 40.72
CA LYS A 80 20.84 -2.03 41.88
C LYS A 80 19.94 -3.24 42.15
N PRO A 81 19.78 -3.63 43.43
CA PRO A 81 19.12 -4.89 43.82
C PRO A 81 17.59 -4.82 43.76
N LYS A 82 17.01 -6.00 43.52
CA LYS A 82 15.58 -6.30 43.44
C LYS A 82 14.95 -6.27 44.85
N PRO A 83 13.85 -5.53 45.09
CA PRO A 83 13.13 -5.62 46.36
C PRO A 83 12.28 -6.90 46.41
N SER A 84 12.42 -7.63 47.51
CA SER A 84 11.68 -8.81 47.91
C SER A 84 10.38 -8.44 48.61
N SER A 85 9.26 -9.07 48.22
CA SER A 85 8.01 -9.06 48.98
C SER A 85 7.71 -10.47 49.56
N PRO A 86 7.03 -10.58 50.72
CA PRO A 86 6.91 -11.81 51.50
C PRO A 86 5.82 -12.78 51.01
N PRO A 87 5.76 -14.02 51.55
CA PRO A 87 4.93 -15.10 51.02
C PRO A 87 3.50 -15.03 51.58
N THR A 88 2.51 -15.15 50.70
CA THR A 88 1.11 -15.39 51.09
C THR A 88 0.64 -16.71 50.51
N ALA A 89 -0.03 -17.48 51.37
CA ALA A 89 -0.31 -18.90 51.27
C ALA A 89 -1.18 -19.33 50.08
N LYS A 90 -0.92 -20.56 49.60
CA LYS A 90 -1.76 -21.33 48.68
C LYS A 90 -2.98 -21.92 49.41
N ALA A 91 -4.17 -21.77 48.84
CA ALA A 91 -5.35 -22.60 49.03
C ALA A 91 -6.29 -22.47 47.79
N PRO A 92 -7.19 -23.43 47.53
CA PRO A 92 -7.30 -24.10 46.22
C PRO A 92 -8.21 -23.43 45.18
N THR A 93 -7.88 -23.76 43.93
CA THR A 93 -8.52 -23.43 42.66
C THR A 93 -9.99 -23.83 42.62
N ARG A 94 -10.89 -22.85 42.45
CA ARG A 94 -12.24 -23.03 41.92
C ARG A 94 -12.22 -22.57 40.44
N PRO A 95 -12.80 -23.32 39.49
CA PRO A 95 -12.77 -22.93 38.08
C PRO A 95 -13.52 -21.60 37.88
N PRO A 96 -12.96 -20.64 37.14
CA PRO A 96 -13.64 -19.37 36.90
C PRO A 96 -14.86 -19.61 35.99
N LYS A 97 -16.03 -19.19 36.48
CA LYS A 97 -17.22 -18.95 35.64
C LYS A 97 -16.84 -17.99 34.51
N PRO A 98 -17.36 -18.17 33.29
CA PRO A 98 -17.10 -17.25 32.18
C PRO A 98 -17.63 -15.87 32.55
N VAL A 99 -16.72 -14.93 32.73
CA VAL A 99 -17.03 -13.51 32.84
C VAL A 99 -17.46 -13.07 31.44
N SER A 100 -18.76 -12.86 31.27
CA SER A 100 -19.32 -12.15 30.12
C SER A 100 -18.93 -10.69 30.23
N THR A 101 -17.73 -10.34 29.77
CA THR A 101 -17.32 -8.95 29.58
C THR A 101 -18.04 -8.45 28.33
N SER A 102 -19.14 -7.71 28.51
CA SER A 102 -19.74 -6.94 27.44
C SER A 102 -18.78 -5.81 27.08
N PHE A 103 -17.87 -6.08 26.14
CA PHE A 103 -16.97 -5.07 25.61
C PHE A 103 -17.77 -4.05 24.80
N SER A 104 -17.40 -2.78 24.93
CA SER A 104 -17.82 -1.68 24.04
C SER A 104 -17.20 -1.84 22.63
N GLY A 105 -17.33 -3.03 22.04
CA GLY A 105 -16.71 -3.41 20.78
C GLY A 105 -17.27 -2.65 19.60
N GLY A 106 -18.54 -2.24 19.65
CA GLY A 106 -19.23 -1.57 18.54
C GLY A 106 -18.54 -0.28 18.06
N VAL A 107 -18.03 0.55 18.99
CA VAL A 107 -17.40 1.83 18.61
C VAL A 107 -16.01 1.61 17.98
N ARG A 108 -15.23 0.64 18.46
CA ARG A 108 -13.91 0.29 17.90
C ARG A 108 -14.03 -0.48 16.57
N LEU A 109 -15.04 -1.35 16.44
CA LEU A 109 -15.34 -2.07 15.20
C LEU A 109 -15.76 -1.11 14.09
N ASN A 110 -16.67 -0.17 14.40
CA ASN A 110 -17.14 0.80 13.43
C ASN A 110 -16.01 1.75 12.96
N GLY A 111 -15.12 2.17 13.87
CA GLY A 111 -13.97 3.00 13.51
C GLY A 111 -12.99 2.27 12.58
N ALA A 112 -12.61 1.03 12.90
CA ALA A 112 -11.68 0.25 12.08
C ALA A 112 -12.30 -0.18 10.74
N LEU A 113 -13.60 -0.50 10.70
CA LEU A 113 -14.30 -0.79 9.45
C LEU A 113 -14.37 0.44 8.54
N GLU A 114 -14.61 1.63 9.10
CA GLU A 114 -14.64 2.86 8.31
C GLU A 114 -13.24 3.24 7.81
N GLU A 115 -12.20 3.00 8.59
CA GLU A 115 -10.80 3.14 8.15
C GLU A 115 -10.50 2.18 6.99
N LEU A 116 -10.92 0.91 7.07
CA LEU A 116 -10.79 -0.03 5.96
C LEU A 116 -11.55 0.46 4.72
N ARG A 117 -12.77 0.97 4.89
CA ARG A 117 -13.58 1.50 3.79
C ARG A 117 -12.92 2.70 3.13
N GLU A 118 -12.37 3.61 3.90
CA GLU A 118 -11.64 4.78 3.39
C GLU A 118 -10.40 4.33 2.60
N MET A 119 -9.61 3.40 3.16
CA MET A 119 -8.46 2.82 2.47
C MET A 119 -8.85 2.14 1.15
N CYS A 120 -9.87 1.29 1.17
CA CYS A 120 -10.37 0.63 -0.02
C CYS A 120 -10.95 1.64 -1.03
N ARG A 121 -11.53 2.76 -0.57
CA ARG A 121 -12.04 3.82 -1.44
C ARG A 121 -10.90 4.56 -2.13
N GLU A 122 -9.82 4.85 -1.43
CA GLU A 122 -8.62 5.46 -2.02
C GLU A 122 -8.02 4.55 -3.10
N MET A 123 -7.92 3.24 -2.85
CA MET A 123 -7.47 2.24 -3.83
C MET A 123 -8.46 2.04 -4.99
N ALA A 124 -9.76 2.20 -4.74
CA ALA A 124 -10.80 2.07 -5.76
C ALA A 124 -10.91 3.30 -6.67
N ASP A 125 -10.62 4.49 -6.14
CA ASP A 125 -10.82 5.76 -6.84
C ASP A 125 -9.89 5.91 -8.05
N ASP A 126 -8.69 5.33 -7.95
CA ASP A 126 -7.77 5.27 -9.08
C ASP A 126 -8.16 4.20 -10.11
N GLY A 127 -9.02 3.25 -9.71
CA GLY A 127 -9.61 2.19 -10.53
C GLY A 127 -8.67 1.04 -10.85
N VAL A 128 -7.57 0.88 -10.09
CA VAL A 128 -6.51 -0.11 -10.36
C VAL A 128 -5.83 -0.56 -9.08
N MET A 129 -5.58 -1.86 -8.93
CA MET A 129 -4.87 -2.42 -7.77
C MET A 129 -3.45 -2.90 -8.13
N GLU A 130 -2.45 -2.30 -7.51
CA GLU A 130 -1.03 -2.68 -7.62
C GLU A 130 -0.65 -3.74 -6.57
N GLU A 131 0.40 -4.52 -6.86
CA GLU A 131 0.91 -5.55 -5.95
C GLU A 131 1.28 -4.99 -4.55
N GLY A 132 1.80 -3.75 -4.51
CA GLY A 132 2.10 -3.06 -3.26
C GLY A 132 0.84 -2.75 -2.44
N GLU A 133 -0.27 -2.41 -3.11
CA GLU A 133 -1.56 -2.12 -2.48
C GLU A 133 -2.22 -3.41 -1.96
N VAL A 134 -2.15 -4.51 -2.73
CA VAL A 134 -2.58 -5.83 -2.26
C VAL A 134 -1.83 -6.24 -1.00
N ARG A 135 -0.49 -6.07 -0.97
CA ARG A 135 0.32 -6.37 0.23
C ARG A 135 0.03 -5.44 1.39
N MET A 136 -0.21 -4.15 1.12
CA MET A 136 -0.58 -3.18 2.15
C MET A 136 -1.92 -3.55 2.79
N LEU A 137 -2.90 -3.90 1.97
CA LEU A 137 -4.22 -4.33 2.40
C LEU A 137 -4.15 -5.64 3.20
N ALA A 138 -3.34 -6.60 2.75
CA ALA A 138 -3.06 -7.82 3.49
C ALA A 138 -2.50 -7.53 4.88
N GLY A 139 -1.44 -6.71 4.97
CA GLY A 139 -0.81 -6.36 6.24
C GLY A 139 -1.76 -5.61 7.17
N TRP A 140 -2.64 -4.75 6.62
CA TRP A 140 -3.66 -4.08 7.43
C TRP A 140 -4.68 -5.09 8.00
N LEU A 141 -5.18 -6.02 7.18
CA LEU A 141 -6.14 -7.05 7.60
C LEU A 141 -5.54 -8.02 8.64
N GLU A 142 -4.25 -8.34 8.55
CA GLU A 142 -3.55 -9.14 9.55
C GLU A 142 -3.45 -8.44 10.92
N LEU A 143 -3.28 -7.12 10.92
CA LEU A 143 -3.24 -6.31 12.14
C LEU A 143 -4.64 -6.08 12.75
N HIS A 144 -5.70 -6.26 11.96
CA HIS A 144 -7.08 -5.99 12.35
C HIS A 144 -8.01 -7.21 12.13
N PRO A 145 -7.70 -8.40 12.71
CA PRO A 145 -8.47 -9.62 12.46
C PRO A 145 -9.93 -9.53 12.92
N TRP A 146 -10.24 -8.62 13.86
CA TRP A 146 -11.61 -8.37 14.33
C TRP A 146 -12.50 -7.64 13.32
N VAL A 147 -11.92 -7.01 12.29
CA VAL A 147 -12.66 -6.33 11.20
C VAL A 147 -13.15 -7.34 10.16
N VAL A 148 -12.52 -8.51 10.10
CA VAL A 148 -12.88 -9.60 9.20
C VAL A 148 -14.16 -10.29 9.70
N SER A 149 -15.29 -9.62 9.51
CA SER A 149 -16.64 -10.16 9.75
C SER A 149 -17.20 -10.79 8.47
N ASP A 150 -18.26 -11.61 8.60
CA ASP A 150 -18.96 -12.16 7.44
C ASP A 150 -19.38 -11.07 6.44
N GLY A 151 -19.36 -11.40 5.14
CA GLY A 151 -19.60 -10.46 4.04
C GLY A 151 -18.35 -10.20 3.18
N PRO A 152 -18.32 -9.09 2.41
CA PRO A 152 -17.25 -8.81 1.45
C PRO A 152 -15.85 -8.71 2.06
N VAL A 153 -15.74 -8.22 3.30
CA VAL A 153 -14.44 -8.08 3.99
C VAL A 153 -13.78 -9.44 4.20
N LYS A 154 -14.56 -10.45 4.60
CA LYS A 154 -14.06 -11.83 4.75
C LYS A 154 -13.63 -12.43 3.43
N VAL A 155 -14.47 -12.29 2.41
CA VAL A 155 -14.15 -12.77 1.05
C VAL A 155 -12.86 -12.13 0.52
N MET A 156 -12.72 -10.81 0.71
CA MET A 156 -11.50 -10.07 0.37
C MET A 156 -10.27 -10.58 1.12
N ALA A 157 -10.38 -10.76 2.44
CA ALA A 157 -9.27 -11.22 3.27
C ALA A 157 -8.84 -12.65 2.92
N ASP A 158 -9.78 -13.54 2.64
CA ASP A 158 -9.50 -14.92 2.23
C ASP A 158 -8.82 -14.94 0.85
N TYR A 159 -9.35 -14.18 -0.12
CA TYR A 159 -8.80 -14.11 -1.47
C TYR A 159 -7.39 -13.51 -1.50
N ILE A 160 -7.14 -12.41 -0.78
CA ILE A 160 -5.80 -11.79 -0.69
C ILE A 160 -4.77 -12.78 -0.12
N ARG A 161 -5.15 -13.58 0.89
CA ARG A 161 -4.27 -14.61 1.44
C ARG A 161 -3.92 -15.68 0.41
N GLU A 162 -4.87 -16.07 -0.43
CA GLU A 162 -4.63 -17.02 -1.52
C GLU A 162 -3.71 -16.45 -2.60
N VAL A 163 -4.00 -15.22 -3.05
CA VAL A 163 -3.22 -14.51 -4.07
C VAL A 163 -1.77 -14.33 -3.62
N LEU A 164 -1.53 -13.95 -2.38
CA LEU A 164 -0.16 -13.73 -1.88
C LEU A 164 0.59 -15.03 -1.55
N ALA A 165 -0.08 -16.20 -1.56
CA ALA A 165 0.54 -17.47 -1.17
C ALA A 165 1.60 -17.96 -2.16
N ASP A 166 1.56 -17.52 -3.42
CA ASP A 166 2.60 -17.86 -4.42
C ASP A 166 3.69 -16.78 -4.56
N GLY A 167 3.55 -15.67 -3.85
CA GLY A 167 4.50 -14.56 -3.83
C GLY A 167 4.35 -13.55 -4.98
N GLU A 168 3.49 -13.79 -5.97
CA GLU A 168 3.32 -12.95 -7.16
C GLU A 168 1.85 -12.64 -7.46
N VAL A 169 1.47 -11.37 -7.37
CA VAL A 169 0.12 -10.92 -7.75
C VAL A 169 0.02 -10.78 -9.26
N SER A 170 -0.76 -11.65 -9.91
CA SER A 170 -1.06 -11.49 -11.33
C SER A 170 -2.03 -10.34 -11.59
N VAL A 171 -2.11 -9.95 -12.87
CA VAL A 171 -2.98 -8.89 -13.36
C VAL A 171 -4.44 -9.12 -12.96
N MET A 172 -4.92 -10.35 -13.20
CA MET A 172 -6.29 -10.74 -12.93
C MET A 172 -6.58 -10.76 -11.42
N GLU A 173 -5.65 -11.29 -10.63
CA GLU A 173 -5.79 -11.33 -9.17
C GLU A 173 -5.83 -9.93 -8.55
N GLY A 174 -5.00 -9.01 -9.04
CA GLY A 174 -5.07 -7.61 -8.62
C GLY A 174 -6.45 -7.00 -8.90
N MET A 175 -7.03 -7.28 -10.07
CA MET A 175 -8.35 -6.77 -10.44
C MET A 175 -9.49 -7.41 -9.63
N ASP A 176 -9.39 -8.70 -9.31
CA ASP A 176 -10.34 -9.37 -8.42
C ASP A 176 -10.27 -8.76 -7.01
N VAL A 177 -9.06 -8.47 -6.51
CA VAL A 177 -8.87 -7.76 -5.23
C VAL A 177 -9.42 -6.34 -5.28
N LEU A 178 -9.26 -5.63 -6.41
CA LEU A 178 -9.84 -4.30 -6.61
C LEU A 178 -11.36 -4.32 -6.50
N GLU A 179 -12.02 -5.28 -7.15
CA GLU A 179 -13.48 -5.39 -7.13
C GLU A 179 -14.00 -5.70 -5.72
N LEU A 180 -13.26 -6.53 -4.98
CA LEU A 180 -13.54 -6.79 -3.57
C LEU A 180 -13.33 -5.54 -2.70
N ALA A 181 -12.25 -4.79 -2.92
CA ALA A 181 -11.97 -3.54 -2.22
C ALA A 181 -13.07 -2.50 -2.51
N GLU A 182 -13.49 -2.35 -3.76
CA GLU A 182 -14.64 -1.52 -4.15
C GLU A 182 -15.91 -1.94 -3.42
N ALA A 183 -16.22 -3.25 -3.37
CA ALA A 183 -17.40 -3.75 -2.66
C ALA A 183 -17.36 -3.39 -1.16
N VAL A 184 -16.19 -3.51 -0.53
CA VAL A 184 -15.97 -3.11 0.86
C VAL A 184 -16.14 -1.60 1.05
N ALA A 185 -15.49 -0.78 0.21
CA ALA A 185 -15.47 0.68 0.28
C ALA A 185 -16.87 1.32 0.26
N TYR A 186 -17.77 0.74 -0.53
CA TYR A 186 -19.16 1.19 -0.68
C TYR A 186 -20.16 0.42 0.18
N GLY A 187 -19.68 -0.52 1.01
CA GLY A 187 -20.53 -1.32 1.89
C GLY A 187 -21.55 -2.16 1.14
N LYS A 188 -21.21 -2.63 -0.07
CA LYS A 188 -22.07 -3.51 -0.87
C LYS A 188 -22.30 -4.83 -0.13
N SER A 189 -23.48 -5.42 -0.27
CA SER A 189 -23.71 -6.77 0.22
C SER A 189 -23.18 -7.80 -0.78
N ILE A 190 -22.95 -9.04 -0.34
CA ILE A 190 -22.63 -10.16 -1.25
C ILE A 190 -23.71 -10.32 -2.33
N ALA A 191 -24.97 -10.01 -2.01
CA ALA A 191 -26.08 -10.06 -2.97
C ALA A 191 -26.02 -8.95 -4.04
N ASP A 192 -25.34 -7.83 -3.77
CA ASP A 192 -25.12 -6.75 -4.72
C ASP A 192 -23.91 -7.02 -5.63
N MET A 193 -23.03 -7.93 -5.21
CA MET A 193 -21.95 -8.48 -6.01
C MET A 193 -22.43 -9.57 -6.99
N ARG A 194 -23.73 -9.65 -7.32
CA ARG A 194 -24.28 -10.67 -8.24
C ARG A 194 -23.52 -10.65 -9.57
N GLY A 195 -22.81 -11.74 -9.86
CA GLY A 195 -21.97 -11.89 -11.05
C GLY A 195 -20.46 -11.87 -10.74
N TRP A 196 -20.08 -11.39 -9.55
CA TRP A 196 -18.72 -11.56 -9.05
C TRP A 196 -18.48 -13.05 -8.78
N THR A 197 -17.65 -13.64 -9.62
CA THR A 197 -17.08 -14.96 -9.42
C THR A 197 -15.59 -14.72 -9.39
N ALA A 198 -14.93 -14.99 -8.27
CA ALA A 198 -13.47 -15.06 -8.27
C ALA A 198 -13.06 -15.93 -9.47
N LEU A 199 -12.12 -15.47 -10.30
CA LEU A 199 -11.71 -16.23 -11.49
C LEU A 199 -10.99 -17.54 -11.11
N THR A 200 -10.77 -17.76 -9.81
CA THR A 200 -10.42 -19.04 -9.19
C THR A 200 -11.68 -19.77 -8.71
N PRO A 201 -11.81 -21.09 -8.99
CA PRO A 201 -12.96 -21.85 -8.52
C PRO A 201 -12.96 -21.86 -6.99
N GLN A 202 -14.04 -21.32 -6.41
CA GLN A 202 -14.38 -21.41 -4.98
C GLN A 202 -14.24 -22.87 -4.54
N THR A 203 -13.26 -23.15 -3.68
CA THR A 203 -13.13 -24.47 -3.07
C THR A 203 -14.00 -24.51 -1.82
N ASP A 204 -15.23 -24.95 -2.01
CA ASP A 204 -16.06 -25.40 -0.90
C ASP A 204 -15.41 -26.65 -0.27
N THR A 205 -14.81 -26.43 0.90
CA THR A 205 -14.50 -27.42 1.94
C THR A 205 -13.44 -28.50 1.64
N SER A 206 -12.49 -28.64 2.58
CA SER A 206 -11.53 -29.73 2.77
C SER A 206 -10.15 -29.55 2.09
N PRO A 207 -9.03 -29.79 2.82
CA PRO A 207 -7.68 -29.54 2.33
C PRO A 207 -7.26 -30.68 1.39
N SER A 208 -7.75 -30.66 0.16
CA SER A 208 -7.21 -31.54 -0.87
C SER A 208 -6.09 -30.83 -1.59
N LYS A 209 -4.92 -31.49 -1.67
CA LYS A 209 -3.80 -31.12 -2.56
C LYS A 209 -4.30 -31.16 -4.01
N VAL A 210 -5.03 -30.14 -4.45
CA VAL A 210 -5.35 -29.95 -5.85
C VAL A 210 -4.10 -29.33 -6.49
N LYS A 211 -3.52 -30.02 -7.48
CA LYS A 211 -2.53 -29.42 -8.36
C LYS A 211 -3.17 -28.14 -8.91
N ARG A 212 -2.67 -26.99 -8.44
CA ARG A 212 -3.01 -25.65 -8.95
C ARG A 212 -3.14 -25.76 -10.46
N ARG A 213 -4.26 -25.30 -11.02
CA ARG A 213 -4.34 -25.05 -12.46
C ARG A 213 -3.13 -24.16 -12.75
N SER A 214 -2.17 -24.67 -13.52
CA SER A 214 -1.03 -23.87 -13.96
C SER A 214 -1.62 -22.58 -14.51
N LYS A 215 -1.23 -21.41 -13.97
CA LYS A 215 -1.50 -20.07 -14.54
C LYS A 215 -1.52 -20.28 -16.04
N ILE A 216 -2.70 -20.28 -16.68
CA ILE A 216 -2.75 -20.45 -18.13
C ILE A 216 -2.28 -19.08 -18.59
N PRO A 217 -1.04 -18.91 -19.08
CA PRO A 217 -0.69 -17.64 -19.69
C PRO A 217 -1.71 -17.42 -20.79
N SER A 218 -2.37 -16.25 -20.80
CA SER A 218 -3.22 -15.92 -21.95
C SER A 218 -2.34 -16.11 -23.18
N ARG A 219 -2.81 -16.93 -24.13
CA ARG A 219 -1.99 -17.38 -25.27
C ARG A 219 -1.50 -16.20 -26.13
N HIS A 220 -2.06 -15.02 -25.91
CA HIS A 220 -1.79 -13.80 -26.65
C HIS A 220 -1.25 -12.66 -25.77
N ARG A 221 -0.67 -12.95 -24.60
CA ARG A 221 0.00 -11.91 -23.80
C ARG A 221 1.27 -11.43 -24.51
N ILE A 222 1.33 -10.15 -24.83
CA ILE A 222 2.56 -9.49 -25.27
C ILE A 222 3.13 -8.62 -24.15
N THR A 223 4.45 -8.53 -24.07
CA THR A 223 5.16 -7.68 -23.10
C THR A 223 6.32 -7.00 -23.79
N GLY A 224 6.49 -5.70 -23.55
CA GLY A 224 7.58 -4.89 -24.10
C GLY A 224 7.92 -3.70 -23.21
N ASN A 225 9.05 -3.04 -23.50
CA ASN A 225 9.47 -1.84 -22.76
C ASN A 225 8.49 -0.67 -22.96
N GLN A 226 7.99 -0.51 -24.18
CA GLN A 226 6.93 0.41 -24.58
C GLN A 226 6.26 -0.19 -25.82
N LEU A 227 4.99 -0.56 -25.68
CA LEU A 227 4.17 -1.10 -26.75
C LEU A 227 3.50 0.02 -27.55
N ASP A 228 2.92 0.99 -26.84
CA ASP A 228 2.25 2.18 -27.38
C ASP A 228 2.10 3.22 -26.26
N THR A 229 1.81 4.48 -26.60
CA THR A 229 1.31 5.49 -25.65
C THR A 229 -0.09 5.89 -26.07
N ILE A 230 -1.07 5.63 -25.20
CA ILE A 230 -2.47 5.81 -25.55
C ILE A 230 -3.19 6.81 -24.66
N ARG A 231 -4.26 7.38 -25.22
CA ARG A 231 -5.25 8.19 -24.52
C ARG A 231 -6.64 7.57 -24.69
N PHE A 232 -7.39 7.52 -23.60
CA PHE A 232 -8.72 6.92 -23.58
C PHE A 232 -9.56 7.44 -22.42
N ALA A 233 -10.88 7.33 -22.55
CA ALA A 233 -11.80 7.53 -21.43
C ALA A 233 -12.02 6.20 -20.69
N TYR A 234 -12.01 6.21 -19.36
CA TYR A 234 -12.15 5.02 -18.54
C TYR A 234 -13.26 5.19 -17.52
N ARG A 235 -14.12 4.18 -17.40
CA ARG A 235 -15.20 4.13 -16.42
C ARG A 235 -14.75 3.31 -15.21
N ASN A 236 -14.70 3.92 -14.03
CA ASN A 236 -14.48 3.19 -12.78
C ASN A 236 -15.75 2.39 -12.39
N ALA A 237 -15.68 1.54 -11.37
CA ALA A 237 -16.84 0.73 -10.98
C ALA A 237 -18.00 1.52 -10.37
N ASN A 238 -17.76 2.76 -9.95
CA ASN A 238 -18.80 3.70 -9.53
C ASN A 238 -19.57 4.27 -10.71
N GLY A 239 -19.06 4.03 -11.92
CA GLY A 239 -19.60 4.53 -13.16
C GLY A 239 -19.12 5.93 -13.53
N GLU A 240 -18.16 6.49 -12.78
CA GLU A 240 -17.55 7.78 -13.07
C GLU A 240 -16.50 7.65 -14.16
N TYR A 241 -16.38 8.70 -14.97
CA TYR A 241 -15.51 8.74 -16.14
C TYR A 241 -14.26 9.54 -15.84
N SER A 242 -13.12 9.05 -16.30
CA SER A 242 -11.85 9.76 -16.23
C SER A 242 -11.07 9.60 -17.53
N GLU A 243 -10.47 10.68 -17.99
CA GLU A 243 -9.52 10.60 -19.11
C GLU A 243 -8.17 10.11 -18.58
N ARG A 244 -7.62 9.09 -19.24
CA ARG A 244 -6.36 8.44 -18.88
C ARG A 244 -5.40 8.50 -20.06
N ARG A 245 -4.12 8.67 -19.73
CA ARG A 245 -2.99 8.61 -20.65
C ARG A 245 -1.97 7.62 -20.10
N VAL A 246 -1.62 6.60 -20.88
CA VAL A 246 -0.88 5.43 -20.40
C VAL A 246 0.19 5.01 -21.40
N VAL A 247 1.41 4.80 -20.91
CA VAL A 247 2.50 4.16 -21.67
C VAL A 247 2.39 2.66 -21.47
N VAL A 248 1.84 1.96 -22.46
CA VAL A 248 1.48 0.54 -22.40
C VAL A 248 2.73 -0.32 -22.50
N ARG A 249 2.80 -1.36 -21.66
CA ARG A 249 3.92 -2.30 -21.57
C ARG A 249 3.49 -3.76 -21.70
N VAL A 250 2.26 -4.07 -21.29
CA VAL A 250 1.68 -5.41 -21.37
C VAL A 250 0.29 -5.29 -21.95
N VAL A 251 -0.08 -6.17 -22.87
CA VAL A 251 -1.44 -6.29 -23.39
C VAL A 251 -1.79 -7.78 -23.45
N ASP A 252 -3.01 -8.11 -23.06
CA ASP A 252 -3.60 -9.44 -23.23
C ASP A 252 -5.00 -9.35 -23.86
N ASP A 253 -5.83 -10.38 -23.68
CA ASP A 253 -7.16 -10.49 -24.29
C ASP A 253 -8.21 -9.61 -23.59
N GLU A 254 -8.00 -9.25 -22.32
CA GLU A 254 -9.00 -8.58 -21.46
C GLU A 254 -8.47 -7.30 -20.81
N TYR A 255 -7.16 -7.20 -20.65
CA TYR A 255 -6.46 -6.18 -19.91
C TYR A 255 -5.26 -5.63 -20.68
N PHE A 256 -4.85 -4.44 -20.28
CA PHE A 256 -3.53 -3.92 -20.59
C PHE A 256 -2.91 -3.28 -19.36
N GLN A 257 -1.59 -3.32 -19.27
CA GLN A 257 -0.83 -2.66 -18.21
C GLN A 257 0.14 -1.65 -18.78
N GLY A 258 0.31 -0.53 -18.09
CA GLY A 258 1.23 0.50 -18.49
C GLY A 258 1.49 1.51 -17.40
N HIS A 259 2.43 2.42 -17.64
CA HIS A 259 2.67 3.54 -16.74
C HIS A 259 1.62 4.62 -16.97
N CYS A 260 0.74 4.86 -16.00
CA CYS A 260 -0.29 5.89 -16.08
C CYS A 260 0.33 7.26 -15.80
N LEU A 261 0.24 8.18 -16.75
CA LEU A 261 0.85 9.51 -16.64
C LEU A 261 0.08 10.45 -15.70
N LYS A 262 -1.19 10.16 -15.41
CA LYS A 262 -1.95 10.95 -14.44
C LYS A 262 -1.50 10.68 -13.00
N GLN A 263 -1.23 9.41 -12.67
CA GLN A 263 -0.87 8.98 -11.31
C GLN A 263 0.63 8.70 -11.13
N GLN A 264 1.43 8.72 -12.21
CA GLN A 264 2.87 8.44 -12.20
C GLN A 264 3.21 7.06 -11.60
N SER A 265 2.39 6.05 -11.89
CA SER A 265 2.55 4.68 -11.39
C SER A 265 2.16 3.63 -12.43
N LYS A 266 2.55 2.36 -12.21
CA LYS A 266 2.24 1.25 -13.13
C LYS A 266 0.82 0.75 -12.86
N ARG A 267 -0.04 0.75 -13.87
CA ARG A 267 -1.47 0.46 -13.74
C ARG A 267 -1.99 -0.53 -14.77
N THR A 268 -2.96 -1.33 -14.34
CA THR A 268 -3.73 -2.29 -15.14
C THR A 268 -5.11 -1.72 -15.46
N PHE A 269 -5.56 -1.85 -16.70
CA PHE A 269 -6.88 -1.39 -17.14
C PHE A 269 -7.61 -2.54 -17.83
N ARG A 270 -8.93 -2.62 -17.63
CA ARG A 270 -9.79 -3.54 -18.38
C ARG A 270 -10.21 -2.92 -19.70
N LEU A 271 -10.15 -3.69 -20.78
CA LEU A 271 -10.58 -3.26 -22.11
C LEU A 271 -12.08 -2.92 -22.15
N ASP A 272 -12.91 -3.70 -21.45
CA ASP A 272 -14.38 -3.51 -21.43
C ASP A 272 -14.83 -2.25 -20.67
N ARG A 273 -13.99 -1.71 -19.78
CA ARG A 273 -14.25 -0.48 -19.02
C ARG A 273 -13.75 0.77 -19.75
N VAL A 274 -12.98 0.63 -20.83
CA VAL A 274 -12.63 1.74 -21.71
C VAL A 274 -13.88 2.18 -22.47
N GLN A 275 -14.12 3.50 -22.49
CA GLN A 275 -15.32 4.11 -23.04
C GLN A 275 -14.99 4.80 -24.36
N GLY A 276 -15.73 4.46 -25.41
CA GLY A 276 -15.49 4.97 -26.75
C GLY A 276 -14.25 4.33 -27.38
N TYR A 277 -13.32 5.15 -27.82
CA TYR A 277 -12.15 4.72 -28.59
C TYR A 277 -10.84 4.95 -27.83
N VAL A 278 -9.84 4.16 -28.17
CA VAL A 278 -8.45 4.36 -27.81
C VAL A 278 -7.78 5.15 -28.91
N THR A 279 -7.03 6.19 -28.55
CA THR A 279 -6.19 6.96 -29.48
C THR A 279 -4.73 6.65 -29.20
N SER A 280 -4.01 6.10 -30.18
CA SER A 280 -2.55 5.99 -30.12
C SER A 280 -1.95 7.37 -30.34
N GLU A 281 -1.04 7.79 -29.46
CA GLU A 281 -0.29 9.03 -29.63
C GLU A 281 0.95 8.85 -30.51
N GLU A 282 1.33 7.61 -30.82
CA GLU A 282 2.43 7.31 -31.72
C GLU A 282 1.96 7.30 -33.18
N SER A 283 0.89 6.57 -33.50
CA SER A 283 0.34 6.51 -34.86
C SER A 283 -0.72 7.57 -35.16
N GLY A 284 -1.37 8.11 -34.12
CA GLY A 284 -2.55 8.98 -34.27
C GLY A 284 -3.83 8.21 -34.60
N GLU A 285 -3.77 6.87 -34.68
CA GLU A 285 -4.92 6.03 -35.00
C GLU A 285 -5.93 6.00 -33.85
N VAL A 286 -7.20 5.88 -34.23
CA VAL A 286 -8.33 5.79 -33.31
C VAL A 286 -9.04 4.48 -33.59
N ALA A 287 -9.05 3.58 -32.61
CA ALA A 287 -9.62 2.25 -32.73
C ALA A 287 -10.43 1.87 -31.49
N SER A 288 -11.30 0.87 -31.60
CA SER A 288 -11.98 0.33 -30.42
C SER A 288 -10.95 -0.29 -29.47
N PRO A 289 -11.22 -0.40 -28.16
CA PRO A 289 -10.25 -0.95 -27.21
C PRO A 289 -9.78 -2.36 -27.58
N PHE A 290 -10.70 -3.20 -28.05
CA PHE A 290 -10.39 -4.58 -28.43
C PHE A 290 -9.63 -4.66 -29.75
N ASP A 291 -10.02 -3.86 -30.75
CA ASP A 291 -9.33 -3.84 -32.05
C ASP A 291 -7.89 -3.34 -31.88
N TRP A 292 -7.69 -2.23 -31.14
CA TRP A 292 -6.37 -1.72 -30.80
C TRP A 292 -5.49 -2.77 -30.11
N ALA A 293 -6.05 -3.47 -29.11
CA ALA A 293 -5.32 -4.52 -28.40
C ALA A 293 -4.97 -5.69 -29.31
N GLN A 294 -5.83 -6.04 -30.27
CA GLN A 294 -5.58 -7.09 -31.26
C GLN A 294 -4.52 -6.68 -32.30
N ASP A 295 -4.56 -5.44 -32.76
CA ASP A 295 -3.59 -4.89 -33.73
C ASP A 295 -2.18 -4.83 -33.12
N LEU A 296 -2.05 -4.41 -31.86
CA LEU A 296 -0.78 -4.45 -31.15
C LEU A 296 -0.21 -5.86 -31.00
N ARG A 297 -1.07 -6.86 -30.82
CA ARG A 297 -0.66 -8.27 -30.71
C ARG A 297 -0.22 -8.83 -32.05
N THR A 298 -0.96 -8.51 -33.12
CA THR A 298 -0.70 -9.02 -34.46
C THR A 298 0.54 -8.37 -35.09
N SER A 299 0.77 -7.07 -34.85
CA SER A 299 1.91 -6.33 -35.40
C SER A 299 3.27 -6.74 -34.81
N ARG A 300 3.30 -7.50 -33.71
CA ARG A 300 4.54 -7.91 -33.02
C ARG A 300 4.78 -9.42 -32.96
N THR A 301 3.88 -10.22 -33.51
CA THR A 301 4.10 -11.65 -33.84
C THR A 301 4.76 -11.80 -35.20
#